data_AF-A0A951RLP1-F1
#
_entry.id   AF-A0A951RLP1-F1
#
_cell.length_a   1.000
_cell.length_b   1.000
_cell.length_c   1.000
_cell.angle_alpha   90.00
_cell.angle_beta   90.00
_cell.angle_gamma   90.00
#
_symmetry.space_group_name_H-M   'P 1'
#
loop_
_entity.id
_entity.type
_entity.pdbx_description
1 polymer ?
#
loop_
_entity_poly.entity_id
_entity_poly.type
_entity_poly.pdbx_seq_one_letter_code
_entity_poly.pdbx_strand_id
1 'polypeptide(L)'
;FLHSDSLFIYFDSTQQVQTMSGFYHAKFFRNDIQGMCDSLIYSFADSTIFLFKQPVLWSDENQMTADSIRIAFANKQIDTLALLGNAFIISMDDTISRETFNQIKGKLMTGYFSENKLVKIIVIGNSETVYYVREEDGSLIGINLAYSSDMQISLRENKIETITYITMPDAQLYPYYEFPQEKRRLRDFIWLEPRRPKNKNDIFVW
;
A
#
# COMPACT_ATOMS: atom_id res chain seq x y z
N PHE A 1 -1.35 -7.37 16.98
CA PHE A 1 -0.25 -8.27 17.37
C PHE A 1 1.02 -7.84 16.67
N LEU A 2 2.18 -7.92 17.33
CA LEU A 2 3.48 -7.50 16.81
C LEU A 2 4.54 -8.49 17.27
N HIS A 3 5.48 -8.81 16.39
CA HIS A 3 6.69 -9.56 16.66
C HIS A 3 7.89 -8.85 16.02
N SER A 4 9.03 -8.87 16.69
CA SER A 4 10.35 -8.46 16.21
C SER A 4 11.42 -9.17 17.04
N ASP A 5 12.66 -9.22 16.56
CA ASP A 5 13.76 -9.88 17.29
C ASP A 5 14.07 -9.20 18.63
N SER A 6 13.93 -7.87 18.65
CA SER A 6 14.02 -7.09 19.87
C SER A 6 12.91 -6.04 19.93
N LEU A 7 12.38 -5.82 21.14
CA LEU A 7 11.33 -4.84 21.41
C LEU A 7 11.77 -3.97 22.60
N PHE A 8 11.73 -2.66 22.40
CA PHE A 8 12.09 -1.66 23.40
C PHE A 8 10.90 -0.72 23.65
N ILE A 9 10.68 -0.38 24.92
CA ILE A 9 9.66 0.59 25.34
C ILE A 9 10.36 1.70 26.10
N TYR A 10 10.12 2.93 25.68
CA TYR A 10 10.69 4.14 26.27
C TYR A 10 9.60 4.92 27.01
N PHE A 11 9.92 5.31 28.24
CA PHE A 11 9.04 6.07 29.11
C PHE A 11 9.58 7.48 29.32
N ASP A 12 8.68 8.43 29.52
CA ASP A 12 9.05 9.78 29.94
C ASP A 12 9.36 9.85 31.44
N SER A 13 9.71 11.05 31.93
CA SER A 13 10.01 11.29 33.34
C SER A 13 8.82 11.05 34.29
N THR A 14 7.60 10.96 33.75
CA THR A 14 6.36 10.69 34.48
C THR A 14 5.89 9.23 34.36
N GLN A 15 6.73 8.36 33.78
CA GLN A 15 6.43 6.95 33.50
C GLN A 15 5.31 6.72 32.47
N GLN A 16 5.00 7.71 31.63
CA GLN A 16 4.12 7.50 30.49
C GLN A 16 4.90 6.93 29.32
N VAL A 17 4.30 5.98 28.59
CA VAL A 17 4.92 5.39 27.41
C VAL A 17 5.00 6.45 26.31
N GLN A 18 6.22 6.75 25.87
CA GLN A 18 6.48 7.71 24.81
C GLN A 18 6.62 7.02 23.46
N THR A 19 7.41 5.95 23.42
CA THR A 19 7.76 5.25 22.18
C THR A 19 7.90 3.74 22.40
N MET A 20 7.47 2.95 21.42
CA MET A 20 7.79 1.53 21.32
C MET A 20 8.58 1.29 20.02
N SER A 21 9.71 0.59 20.09
CA SER A 21 10.54 0.26 18.92
C SER A 21 10.69 -1.24 18.78
N GLY A 22 10.50 -1.77 17.57
CA GLY A 22 10.80 -3.16 17.22
C GLY A 22 11.88 -3.21 16.16
N PHE A 23 12.99 -3.91 16.42
CA PHE A 23 14.11 -4.03 15.49
C PHE A 23 14.28 -5.45 14.99
N TYR A 24 14.57 -5.53 13.70
CA TYR A 24 14.76 -6.73 12.88
C TYR A 24 13.54 -7.65 12.86
N HIS A 25 13.26 -8.20 11.68
CA HIS A 25 12.18 -9.16 11.47
C HIS A 25 10.86 -8.71 12.13
N ALA A 26 10.49 -7.44 11.89
CA ALA A 26 9.27 -6.86 12.41
C ALA A 26 8.05 -7.25 11.56
N LYS A 27 7.12 -8.01 12.15
CA LYS A 27 5.84 -8.41 11.55
C LYS A 27 4.69 -8.06 12.49
N PHE A 28 3.61 -7.52 11.94
CA PHE A 28 2.41 -7.24 12.71
C PHE A 28 1.13 -7.65 11.98
N PHE A 29 0.12 -7.93 12.79
CA PHE A 29 -1.19 -8.37 12.34
C PHE A 29 -2.30 -7.66 13.14
N ARG A 30 -3.22 -7.04 12.39
CA ARG A 30 -4.57 -6.62 12.78
C ARG A 30 -5.51 -7.09 11.67
N ASN A 31 -6.81 -7.26 11.94
CA ASN A 31 -7.74 -7.85 10.96
C ASN A 31 -7.82 -7.07 9.63
N ASP A 32 -7.71 -5.75 9.70
CA ASP A 32 -7.83 -4.78 8.60
C ASP A 32 -6.47 -4.33 8.02
N ILE A 33 -5.38 -4.54 8.75
CA ILE A 33 -4.02 -4.18 8.30
C ILE A 33 -2.97 -5.16 8.80
N GLN A 34 -2.10 -5.57 7.89
CA GLN A 34 -0.95 -6.41 8.17
C GLN A 34 0.30 -5.73 7.63
N GLY A 35 1.45 -6.04 8.21
CA GLY A 35 2.70 -5.47 7.72
C GLY A 35 3.94 -6.25 8.12
N MET A 36 4.98 -6.01 7.34
CA MET A 36 6.30 -6.60 7.49
C MET A 36 7.35 -5.55 7.12
N CYS A 37 8.41 -5.43 7.91
CA CYS A 37 9.54 -4.53 7.66
C CYS A 37 10.77 -4.99 8.43
N ASP A 38 11.94 -4.37 8.19
CA ASP A 38 13.10 -4.60 9.06
C ASP A 38 12.82 -4.11 10.48
N SER A 39 12.40 -2.84 10.60
CA SER A 39 12.26 -2.17 11.90
C SER A 39 11.07 -1.21 11.89
N LEU A 40 10.45 -1.02 13.06
CA LEU A 40 9.37 -0.06 13.24
C LEU A 40 9.46 0.69 14.55
N ILE A 41 8.85 1.88 14.56
CA ILE A 41 8.70 2.73 15.73
C ILE A 41 7.23 3.13 15.83
N TYR A 42 6.66 3.03 17.03
CA TYR A 42 5.37 3.61 17.34
C TYR A 42 5.55 4.75 18.35
N SER A 43 5.23 5.96 17.91
CA SER A 43 5.21 7.16 18.74
C SER A 43 3.80 7.36 19.29
N PHE A 44 3.69 7.39 20.63
CA PHE A 44 2.40 7.50 21.31
C PHE A 44 1.91 8.96 21.36
N ALA A 45 2.82 9.94 21.33
CA ALA A 45 2.48 11.36 21.43
C ALA A 45 1.65 11.86 20.24
N ASP A 46 1.93 11.37 19.04
CA ASP A 46 1.23 11.70 17.79
C ASP A 46 0.50 10.49 17.19
N SER A 47 0.41 9.38 17.93
CA SER A 47 -0.24 8.14 17.50
C SER A 47 0.18 7.70 16.10
N THR A 48 1.49 7.68 15.82
CA THR A 48 2.05 7.38 14.49
C THR A 48 2.99 6.19 14.51
N ILE A 49 2.76 5.23 13.60
CA ILE A 49 3.67 4.11 13.31
C ILE A 49 4.56 4.49 12.13
N PHE A 50 5.87 4.28 12.28
CA PHE A 50 6.88 4.43 11.25
C PHE A 50 7.46 3.06 10.93
N LEU A 51 7.46 2.68 9.66
CA LEU A 51 8.04 1.43 9.15
C LEU A 51 9.26 1.74 8.28
N PHE A 52 10.35 1.03 8.51
CA PHE A 52 11.65 1.30 7.91
C PHE A 52 12.22 0.08 7.18
N LYS A 53 12.97 0.37 6.11
CA LYS A 53 13.70 -0.56 5.24
C LYS A 53 12.81 -1.68 4.68
N GLN A 54 12.44 -1.51 3.41
CA GLN A 54 11.59 -2.44 2.67
C GLN A 54 10.25 -2.76 3.39
N PRO A 55 9.54 -1.76 3.94
CA PRO A 55 8.23 -2.01 4.50
C PRO A 55 7.25 -2.44 3.42
N VAL A 56 6.42 -3.40 3.79
CA VAL A 56 5.22 -3.80 3.06
C VAL A 56 4.04 -3.77 4.01
N LEU A 57 2.94 -3.21 3.52
CA LEU A 57 1.64 -3.24 4.14
C LEU A 57 0.66 -4.00 3.26
N TRP A 58 -0.27 -4.69 3.91
CA TRP A 58 -1.42 -5.27 3.25
C TRP A 58 -2.69 -4.80 3.93
N SER A 59 -3.66 -4.40 3.12
CA SER A 59 -5.03 -4.09 3.55
C SER A 59 -5.97 -4.60 2.47
N ASP A 60 -6.90 -5.48 2.86
CA ASP A 60 -7.75 -6.24 1.93
C ASP A 60 -6.96 -6.88 0.78
N GLU A 61 -7.23 -6.51 -0.46
CA GLU A 61 -6.57 -7.01 -1.68
C GLU A 61 -5.32 -6.20 -2.09
N ASN A 62 -5.04 -5.10 -1.39
CA ASN A 62 -3.99 -4.16 -1.75
C ASN A 62 -2.70 -4.47 -0.96
N GLN A 63 -1.61 -4.65 -1.68
CA GLN A 63 -0.24 -4.61 -1.16
C GLN A 63 0.36 -3.24 -1.43
N MET A 64 0.99 -2.64 -0.42
CA MET A 64 1.59 -1.31 -0.50
C MET A 64 3.04 -1.35 -0.01
N THR A 65 3.97 -0.84 -0.81
CA THR A 65 5.41 -0.80 -0.50
C THR A 65 5.99 0.58 -0.74
N ALA A 66 7.06 0.92 -0.02
CA ALA A 66 7.84 2.15 -0.21
C ALA A 66 9.22 2.00 0.46
N ASP A 67 10.07 3.01 0.37
CA ASP A 67 11.33 3.04 1.13
C ASP A 67 11.06 3.19 2.64
N SER A 68 10.05 3.99 2.99
CA SER A 68 9.51 4.10 4.35
C SER A 68 8.00 4.35 4.32
N ILE A 69 7.29 3.90 5.36
CA ILE A 69 5.85 4.09 5.48
C ILE A 69 5.52 4.73 6.82
N ARG A 70 4.59 5.69 6.83
CA ARG A 70 4.02 6.29 8.05
C ARG A 70 2.52 6.06 8.11
N ILE A 71 2.04 5.64 9.27
CA ILE A 71 0.62 5.37 9.52
C ILE A 71 0.20 6.21 10.72
N ALA A 72 -0.62 7.24 10.48
CA ALA A 72 -1.16 8.08 11.52
C ALA A 72 -2.55 7.58 11.94
N PHE A 73 -2.80 7.56 13.25
CA PHE A 73 -4.07 7.15 13.81
C PHE A 73 -4.77 8.34 14.48
N ALA A 74 -6.08 8.43 14.30
CA ALA A 74 -6.96 9.33 15.03
C ALA A 74 -8.11 8.52 15.62
N ASN A 75 -8.42 8.70 16.91
CA ASN A 75 -9.52 7.98 17.58
C ASN A 75 -9.47 6.44 17.40
N LYS A 76 -8.25 5.86 17.42
CA LYS A 76 -7.98 4.42 17.21
C LYS A 76 -8.26 3.91 15.79
N GLN A 77 -8.60 4.80 14.85
CA GLN A 77 -8.79 4.50 13.44
C GLN A 77 -7.59 4.98 12.63
N ILE A 78 -7.35 4.35 11.47
CA ILE A 78 -6.35 4.88 10.54
C ILE A 78 -6.91 6.18 9.98
N ASP A 79 -6.11 7.23 10.03
CA ASP A 79 -6.44 8.54 9.47
C ASP A 79 -5.74 8.71 8.12
N THR A 80 -4.40 8.61 8.15
CA THR A 80 -3.55 8.85 6.99
C THR A 80 -2.46 7.79 6.88
N LEU A 81 -2.18 7.36 5.64
CA LEU A 81 -1.07 6.50 5.27
C LEU A 81 -0.15 7.25 4.31
N ALA A 82 1.13 7.41 4.65
CA ALA A 82 2.12 8.01 3.76
C ALA A 82 3.16 6.96 3.33
N LEU A 83 3.25 6.71 2.02
CA LEU A 83 4.25 5.89 1.37
C LEU A 83 5.32 6.82 0.79
N LEU A 84 6.53 6.76 1.36
CA LEU A 84 7.59 7.72 1.10
C LEU A 84 8.75 7.07 0.34
N GLY A 85 8.96 7.52 -0.92
CA GLY A 85 10.00 7.01 -1.79
C GLY A 85 9.60 5.68 -2.44
N ASN A 86 9.74 5.59 -3.76
CA ASN A 86 9.42 4.38 -4.56
C ASN A 86 8.08 3.74 -4.17
N ALA A 87 7.06 4.56 -3.97
CA ALA A 87 5.75 4.11 -3.51
C ALA A 87 5.08 3.26 -4.59
N PHE A 88 4.54 2.12 -4.17
CA PHE A 88 3.93 1.16 -5.06
C PHE A 88 2.70 0.52 -4.41
N ILE A 89 1.60 0.44 -5.14
CA ILE A 89 0.39 -0.29 -4.76
C ILE A 89 0.10 -1.36 -5.82
N ILE A 90 -0.13 -2.59 -5.38
CA ILE A 90 -0.45 -3.73 -6.22
C ILE A 90 -1.73 -4.37 -5.68
N SER A 91 -2.68 -4.65 -6.58
CA SER A 91 -3.80 -5.57 -6.30
C SER A 91 -3.91 -6.60 -7.41
N MET A 92 -4.26 -7.83 -7.05
CA MET A 92 -4.46 -8.92 -8.01
C MET A 92 -5.86 -8.82 -8.60
N ASP A 93 -5.98 -8.92 -9.92
CA ASP A 93 -7.24 -9.06 -10.63
C ASP A 93 -7.37 -10.51 -11.12
N ASP A 94 -7.93 -11.38 -10.30
CA ASP A 94 -7.96 -12.83 -10.54
C ASP A 94 -8.99 -13.29 -11.58
N THR A 95 -9.75 -12.38 -12.17
CA THR A 95 -10.86 -12.70 -13.10
C THR A 95 -10.39 -13.27 -14.45
N ILE A 96 -9.20 -12.90 -14.91
CA ILE A 96 -8.63 -13.41 -16.18
C ILE A 96 -7.59 -14.49 -15.89
N SER A 97 -6.70 -14.20 -14.95
CA SER A 97 -5.60 -15.09 -14.58
C SER A 97 -5.08 -14.71 -13.20
N ARG A 98 -4.42 -15.65 -12.52
CA ARG A 98 -3.74 -15.39 -11.24
C ARG A 98 -2.44 -14.59 -11.39
N GLU A 99 -2.17 -14.07 -12.59
CA GLU A 99 -1.00 -13.26 -12.94
C GLU A 99 -1.39 -11.87 -13.47
N THR A 100 -2.64 -11.46 -13.27
CA THR A 100 -3.14 -10.14 -13.67
C THR A 100 -3.11 -9.22 -12.44
N PHE A 101 -2.53 -8.02 -12.57
CA PHE A 101 -2.37 -7.10 -11.46
C PHE A 101 -2.64 -5.66 -11.87
N ASN A 102 -3.49 -4.99 -11.09
CA ASN A 102 -3.56 -3.54 -11.07
C ASN A 102 -2.34 -3.00 -10.32
N GLN A 103 -1.69 -2.00 -10.90
CA GLN A 103 -0.42 -1.46 -10.42
C GLN A 103 -0.46 0.05 -10.47
N ILE A 104 -0.02 0.66 -9.37
CA ILE A 104 0.10 2.10 -9.20
C ILE A 104 1.49 2.37 -8.61
N LYS A 105 2.26 3.20 -9.28
CA LYS A 105 3.61 3.61 -8.87
C LYS A 105 3.71 5.12 -8.80
N GLY A 106 4.55 5.63 -7.90
CA GLY A 106 4.89 7.05 -7.81
C GLY A 106 6.04 7.29 -6.83
N LYS A 107 6.50 8.54 -6.74
CA LYS A 107 7.55 8.92 -5.79
C LYS A 107 7.02 8.97 -4.36
N LEU A 108 5.85 9.56 -4.16
CA LEU A 108 5.17 9.68 -2.89
C LEU A 108 3.69 9.34 -3.07
N MET A 109 3.10 8.65 -2.08
CA MET A 109 1.65 8.47 -2.02
C MET A 109 1.11 8.79 -0.64
N THR A 110 -0.02 9.46 -0.59
CA THR A 110 -0.78 9.72 0.64
C THR A 110 -2.18 9.14 0.49
N GLY A 111 -2.49 8.12 1.28
CA GLY A 111 -3.81 7.53 1.42
C GLY A 111 -4.59 8.17 2.57
N TYR A 112 -5.84 8.53 2.33
CA TYR A 112 -6.77 9.08 3.31
C TYR A 112 -7.87 8.08 3.60
N PHE A 113 -8.20 7.94 4.87
CA PHE A 113 -9.19 6.98 5.36
C PHE A 113 -10.43 7.69 5.89
N SER A 114 -11.59 7.05 5.72
CA SER A 114 -12.85 7.42 6.36
C SER A 114 -13.49 6.14 6.89
N GLU A 115 -13.84 6.12 8.18
CA GLU A 115 -14.41 4.94 8.84
C GLU A 115 -13.55 3.66 8.65
N ASN A 116 -12.23 3.78 8.78
CA ASN A 116 -11.23 2.73 8.49
C ASN A 116 -11.22 2.19 7.05
N LYS A 117 -11.90 2.84 6.08
CA LYS A 117 -11.83 2.48 4.66
C LYS A 117 -10.96 3.48 3.91
N LEU A 118 -10.11 2.99 3.00
CA LEU A 118 -9.31 3.85 2.14
C LEU A 118 -10.25 4.49 1.10
N VAL A 119 -10.35 5.81 1.09
CA VAL A 119 -11.27 6.55 0.21
C VAL A 119 -10.57 7.34 -0.87
N LYS A 120 -9.31 7.71 -0.63
CA LYS A 120 -8.55 8.58 -1.54
C LYS A 120 -7.07 8.29 -1.46
N ILE A 121 -6.40 8.29 -2.61
CA ILE A 121 -4.94 8.26 -2.70
C ILE A 121 -4.51 9.43 -3.57
N ILE A 122 -3.55 10.20 -3.07
CA ILE A 122 -2.84 11.22 -3.85
C ILE A 122 -1.46 10.66 -4.16
N VAL A 123 -1.09 10.64 -5.44
CA VAL A 123 0.23 10.21 -5.92
C VAL A 123 0.94 11.41 -6.51
N ILE A 124 2.17 11.63 -6.06
CA ILE A 124 2.98 12.80 -6.43
C ILE A 124 4.31 12.35 -7.01
N GLY A 125 4.65 12.90 -8.17
CA GLY A 125 5.90 12.68 -8.89
C GLY A 125 6.01 11.33 -9.58
N ASN A 126 6.23 11.33 -10.90
CA ASN A 126 6.44 10.16 -11.74
C ASN A 126 5.41 9.06 -11.50
N SER A 127 4.13 9.43 -11.60
CA SER A 127 3.01 8.52 -11.43
C SER A 127 2.89 7.60 -12.66
N GLU A 128 2.85 6.29 -12.43
CA GLU A 128 2.68 5.29 -13.49
C GLU A 128 1.58 4.30 -13.08
N THR A 129 0.73 3.88 -14.02
CA THR A 129 -0.32 2.88 -13.76
C THR A 129 -0.40 1.83 -14.86
N VAL A 130 -0.68 0.60 -14.45
CA VAL A 130 -1.22 -0.45 -15.32
C VAL A 130 -2.53 -0.89 -14.68
N TYR A 131 -3.65 -0.59 -15.33
CA TYR A 131 -4.98 -0.81 -14.77
C TYR A 131 -5.89 -1.56 -15.74
N TYR A 132 -6.50 -2.65 -15.26
CA TYR A 132 -7.42 -3.47 -16.04
C TYR A 132 -8.83 -2.87 -15.93
N VAL A 133 -9.27 -2.21 -17.00
CA VAL A 133 -10.54 -1.49 -17.04
C VAL A 133 -11.68 -2.46 -17.35
N ARG A 134 -12.76 -2.38 -16.56
CA ARG A 134 -13.93 -3.27 -16.67
C ARG A 134 -15.23 -2.49 -16.71
N GLU A 135 -16.23 -3.08 -17.35
CA GLU A 135 -17.62 -2.65 -17.26
C GLU A 135 -18.25 -3.08 -15.92
N GLU A 136 -19.44 -2.56 -15.62
CA GLU A 136 -20.21 -2.93 -14.42
C GLU A 136 -20.56 -4.42 -14.35
N ASP A 137 -20.69 -5.09 -15.50
CA ASP A 137 -20.93 -6.54 -15.59
C ASP A 137 -19.65 -7.39 -15.40
N GLY A 138 -18.51 -6.74 -15.18
CA GLY A 138 -17.20 -7.37 -14.97
C GLY A 138 -16.44 -7.69 -16.25
N SER A 139 -17.02 -7.46 -17.43
CA SER A 139 -16.34 -7.66 -18.71
C SER A 139 -15.13 -6.74 -18.86
N LEU A 140 -14.03 -7.28 -19.39
CA LEU A 140 -12.80 -6.52 -19.59
C LEU A 140 -12.93 -5.65 -20.84
N ILE A 141 -12.76 -4.34 -20.66
CA ILE A 141 -12.69 -3.36 -21.76
C ILE A 141 -11.28 -3.36 -22.34
N GLY A 142 -10.26 -3.31 -21.48
CA GLY A 142 -8.86 -3.25 -21.89
C GLY A 142 -7.91 -2.98 -20.74
N ILE A 143 -6.66 -2.72 -21.08
CA ILE A 143 -5.58 -2.42 -20.14
C ILE A 143 -5.15 -0.97 -20.37
N ASN A 144 -5.39 -0.12 -19.38
CA ASN A 144 -4.96 1.26 -19.40
C ASN A 144 -3.54 1.37 -18.83
N LEU A 145 -2.59 1.77 -19.67
CA LEU A 145 -1.25 2.18 -19.27
C LEU A 145 -1.20 3.69 -19.28
N ALA A 146 -0.85 4.30 -18.14
CA ALA A 146 -0.75 5.75 -18.07
C ALA A 146 0.43 6.24 -17.24
N TYR A 147 0.90 7.42 -17.62
CA TYR A 147 1.98 8.18 -17.01
C TYR A 147 1.48 9.59 -16.72
N SER A 148 1.87 10.15 -15.59
CA SER A 148 1.54 11.53 -15.20
C SER A 148 2.56 12.02 -14.17
N SER A 149 2.72 13.32 -13.99
CA SER A 149 3.50 13.79 -12.84
C SER A 149 2.77 13.44 -11.55
N ASP A 150 1.49 13.81 -11.47
CA ASP A 150 0.64 13.61 -10.30
C ASP A 150 -0.68 12.96 -10.70
N MET A 151 -1.27 12.18 -9.80
CA MET A 151 -2.60 11.62 -9.99
C MET A 151 -3.35 11.49 -8.67
N GLN A 152 -4.66 11.41 -8.77
CA GLN A 152 -5.56 11.16 -7.66
C GLN A 152 -6.39 9.91 -7.96
N ILE A 153 -6.54 9.06 -6.96
CA ILE A 153 -7.37 7.86 -7.04
C ILE A 153 -8.46 7.99 -6.00
N SER A 154 -9.70 7.79 -6.41
CA SER A 154 -10.86 7.67 -5.53
C SER A 154 -11.22 6.20 -5.39
N LEU A 155 -11.52 5.79 -4.16
CA LEU A 155 -11.87 4.40 -3.84
C LEU A 155 -13.22 4.34 -3.13
N ARG A 156 -13.98 3.30 -3.44
CA ARG A 156 -15.22 2.95 -2.77
C ARG A 156 -15.15 1.48 -2.36
N GLU A 157 -15.36 1.21 -1.08
CA GLU A 157 -15.24 -0.15 -0.52
C GLU A 157 -13.90 -0.82 -0.84
N ASN A 158 -12.81 -0.05 -0.74
CA ASN A 158 -11.42 -0.46 -1.03
C ASN A 158 -11.16 -0.90 -2.48
N LYS A 159 -12.13 -0.68 -3.39
CA LYS A 159 -11.97 -0.82 -4.84
C LYS A 159 -11.77 0.53 -5.51
N ILE A 160 -10.98 0.56 -6.58
CA ILE A 160 -10.74 1.76 -7.37
C ILE A 160 -12.02 2.14 -8.12
N GLU A 161 -12.51 3.36 -7.86
CA GLU A 161 -13.69 3.93 -8.52
C GLU A 161 -13.27 4.86 -9.67
N THR A 162 -12.27 5.72 -9.45
CA THR A 162 -11.77 6.63 -10.48
C THR A 162 -10.27 6.85 -10.31
N ILE A 163 -9.56 6.92 -11.44
CA ILE A 163 -8.18 7.41 -11.51
C ILE A 163 -8.18 8.70 -12.33
N THR A 164 -7.77 9.81 -11.71
CA THR A 164 -7.64 11.13 -12.32
C THR A 164 -6.16 11.48 -12.46
N TYR A 165 -5.66 11.50 -13.69
CA TYR A 165 -4.32 11.97 -14.01
C TYR A 165 -4.32 13.50 -14.13
N ILE A 166 -3.46 14.18 -13.37
CA ILE A 166 -3.57 15.63 -13.15
C ILE A 166 -2.63 16.42 -14.07
N THR A 167 -1.35 16.03 -14.14
CA THR A 167 -0.30 16.87 -14.71
C THR A 167 0.45 16.15 -15.82
N MET A 168 0.33 16.65 -17.06
CA MET A 168 0.93 16.07 -18.27
C MET A 168 0.60 14.57 -18.44
N PRO A 169 -0.69 14.21 -18.48
CA PRO A 169 -1.07 12.80 -18.63
C PRO A 169 -0.73 12.28 -20.03
N ASP A 170 -0.09 11.12 -20.07
CA ASP A 170 0.03 10.28 -21.26
C ASP A 170 -0.61 8.93 -20.95
N ALA A 171 -1.75 8.64 -21.56
CA ALA A 171 -2.55 7.46 -21.26
C ALA A 171 -2.96 6.76 -22.55
N GLN A 172 -2.81 5.45 -22.58
CA GLN A 172 -3.21 4.61 -23.70
C GLN A 172 -3.95 3.37 -23.19
N LEU A 173 -5.15 3.18 -23.75
CA LEU A 173 -5.95 1.98 -23.55
C LEU A 173 -5.62 0.98 -24.64
N TYR A 174 -5.25 -0.24 -24.23
CA TYR A 174 -4.94 -1.34 -25.12
C TYR A 174 -6.00 -2.43 -25.00
N PRO A 175 -6.44 -3.04 -26.12
CA PRO A 175 -7.08 -4.35 -26.07
C PRO A 175 -6.16 -5.37 -25.38
N TYR A 176 -6.74 -6.33 -24.65
CA TYR A 176 -5.97 -7.30 -23.85
C TYR A 176 -4.87 -8.04 -24.63
N TYR A 177 -5.17 -8.45 -25.87
CA TYR A 177 -4.25 -9.20 -26.72
C TYR A 177 -3.19 -8.33 -27.40
N GLU A 178 -3.38 -7.01 -27.43
CA GLU A 178 -2.44 -6.05 -28.03
C GLU A 178 -1.51 -5.43 -26.98
N PHE A 179 -1.83 -5.59 -25.69
CA PHE A 179 -1.02 -5.03 -24.62
C PHE A 179 0.34 -5.73 -24.51
N PRO A 180 1.47 -4.98 -24.63
CA PRO A 180 2.80 -5.57 -24.66
C PRO A 180 3.14 -6.35 -23.39
N GLN A 181 3.69 -7.56 -23.53
CA GLN A 181 3.96 -8.44 -22.39
C GLN A 181 4.96 -7.82 -21.42
N GLU A 182 5.98 -7.14 -21.93
CA GLU A 182 7.02 -6.47 -21.15
C GLU A 182 6.49 -5.28 -20.33
N LYS A 183 5.34 -4.72 -20.71
CA LYS A 183 4.67 -3.63 -19.98
C LYS A 183 3.65 -4.10 -18.96
N ARG A 184 3.42 -5.43 -18.83
CA ARG A 184 2.50 -6.02 -17.82
C ARG A 184 2.94 -5.83 -16.39
N ARG A 185 4.20 -5.48 -16.17
CA ARG A 185 4.74 -5.13 -14.86
C ARG A 185 5.46 -3.81 -14.96
N LEU A 186 5.10 -2.87 -14.10
CA LEU A 186 5.90 -1.67 -13.93
C LEU A 186 7.25 -2.06 -13.33
N ARG A 187 8.27 -1.24 -13.59
CA ARG A 187 9.58 -1.39 -12.99
C ARG A 187 9.45 -1.40 -11.46
N ASP A 188 10.23 -2.25 -10.79
CA ASP A 188 10.25 -2.44 -9.33
C ASP A 188 9.01 -3.17 -8.76
N PHE A 189 8.19 -3.80 -9.62
CA PHE A 189 7.11 -4.69 -9.19
C PHE A 189 7.66 -5.86 -8.35
N ILE A 190 7.12 -6.03 -7.15
CA ILE A 190 7.39 -7.18 -6.27
C ILE A 190 6.08 -7.60 -5.60
N TRP A 191 5.66 -8.85 -5.80
CA TRP A 191 4.48 -9.41 -5.15
C TRP A 191 4.87 -10.24 -3.92
N LEU A 192 4.51 -9.79 -2.73
CA LEU A 192 4.91 -10.33 -1.42
C LEU A 192 3.76 -11.00 -0.68
N GLU A 193 2.60 -11.20 -1.32
CA GLU A 193 1.44 -11.86 -0.72
C GLU A 193 1.74 -13.21 -0.04
N PRO A 194 2.64 -14.09 -0.54
CA PRO A 194 3.02 -15.31 0.18
C PRO A 194 3.67 -15.07 1.56
N ARG A 195 4.19 -13.85 1.82
CA ARG A 195 4.79 -13.46 3.10
C ARG A 195 3.81 -12.74 4.03
N ARG A 196 2.59 -12.46 3.57
CA ARG A 196 1.57 -11.76 4.34
C ARG A 196 1.12 -12.60 5.53
N PRO A 197 1.19 -12.10 6.78
CA PRO A 197 0.64 -12.84 7.91
C PRO A 197 -0.89 -12.87 7.79
N LYS A 198 -1.47 -14.06 7.78
CA LYS A 198 -2.93 -14.28 7.65
C LYS A 198 -3.61 -14.37 9.00
N ASN A 199 -2.85 -14.67 10.06
CA ASN A 199 -3.33 -14.69 11.43
C ASN A 199 -2.22 -14.26 12.40
N LYS A 200 -2.58 -14.12 13.69
CA LYS A 200 -1.68 -13.67 14.75
C LYS A 200 -0.44 -14.56 14.97
N ASN A 201 -0.46 -15.83 14.58
CA ASN A 201 0.67 -16.76 14.74
C ASN A 201 1.66 -16.65 13.57
N ASP A 202 1.22 -16.15 12.41
CA ASP A 202 2.08 -16.04 11.23
C ASP A 202 3.16 -14.96 11.39
N ILE A 203 3.01 -14.06 12.38
CA ILE A 203 4.01 -13.02 12.68
C ILE A 203 5.35 -13.60 13.16
N PHE A 204 5.37 -14.87 13.60
CA PHE A 204 6.56 -15.59 14.06
C PHE A 204 7.26 -16.38 12.94
N VAL A 205 6.65 -16.49 11.75
CA VAL A 205 7.21 -17.24 10.61
C VAL A 205 7.91 -16.25 9.68
N TRP A 206 9.19 -16.45 9.38
CA TRP A 206 10.01 -15.54 8.56
C TRP A 206 10.56 -16.20 7.29
#